data_AF-A0AAV2RH40-F1
#
_entry.id   AF-A0AAV2RH40-F1
#
_cell.length_a   1.000
_cell.length_b   1.000
_cell.length_c   1.000
_cell.angle_alpha   90.00
_cell.angle_beta   90.00
_cell.angle_gamma   90.00
#
_symmetry.space_group_name_H-M   'P 1'
#
loop_
_entity.id
_entity.type
_entity.pdbx_description
1 polymer ?
#
loop_
_entity_poly.entity_id
_entity_poly.type
_entity_poly.pdbx_seq_one_letter_code
_entity_poly.pdbx_strand_id
1 'polypeptide(L)'
;MSLSVFAEDDPGVVEKFIKSHSSGRTVPDALQGLAKELDHMRTSILHKLFHSILVNAPSRELVLSYVAKLITSNEKRAQIHVEEKNVAGDGPMINLLSVLQQLCIKVKLEKVDPYYAFHSQSLVDYSKDSRLTFTAQEAEEWQKKL
;
A
#
# COMPACT_ATOMS: atom_id res chain seq x y z
N MET A 1 5.35 -4.32 -9.43
CA MET A 1 4.56 -3.34 -8.66
C MET A 1 4.50 -1.96 -9.30
N SER A 2 5.36 -1.59 -10.26
CA SER A 2 5.49 -0.21 -10.77
C SER A 2 4.54 0.21 -11.90
N LEU A 3 3.67 -0.69 -12.38
CA LEU A 3 2.75 -0.35 -13.47
C LEU A 3 1.74 0.71 -13.00
N SER A 4 1.61 1.80 -13.77
CA SER A 4 0.87 2.99 -13.37
C SER A 4 0.21 3.69 -14.56
N VAL A 5 -0.83 4.48 -14.27
CA VAL A 5 -1.48 5.42 -15.21
C VAL A 5 -1.28 6.88 -14.78
N PHE A 6 -0.48 7.11 -13.72
CA PHE A 6 -0.20 8.45 -13.25
C PHE A 6 0.89 9.09 -14.09
N ALA A 7 0.71 10.37 -14.41
CA ALA A 7 1.64 11.14 -15.21
C ALA A 7 2.99 11.32 -14.51
N GLU A 8 2.99 11.37 -13.18
CA GLU A 8 4.21 11.45 -12.38
C GLU A 8 5.07 10.18 -12.51
N ASP A 9 4.43 9.02 -12.73
CA ASP A 9 5.11 7.73 -12.89
C ASP A 9 5.53 7.46 -14.35
N ASP A 10 4.69 7.86 -15.33
CA ASP A 10 4.97 7.75 -16.77
C ASP A 10 4.37 8.96 -17.54
N PRO A 11 5.20 9.95 -17.92
CA PRO A 11 4.76 11.12 -18.68
C PRO A 11 4.10 10.77 -20.03
N GLY A 12 4.45 9.62 -20.61
CA GLY A 12 3.90 9.14 -21.88
C GLY A 12 2.41 8.82 -21.82
N VAL A 13 1.86 8.60 -20.62
CA VAL A 13 0.41 8.39 -20.42
C VAL A 13 -0.37 9.63 -20.86
N VAL A 14 0.11 10.82 -20.48
CA VAL A 14 -0.54 12.09 -20.84
C VAL A 14 -0.55 12.26 -22.35
N GLU A 15 0.58 11.97 -23.00
CA GLU A 15 0.73 12.21 -24.43
C GLU A 15 -0.16 11.30 -25.27
N LYS A 16 -0.25 10.02 -24.89
CA LYS A 16 -0.97 9.00 -25.66
C LYS A 16 -2.46 9.00 -25.37
N PHE A 17 -2.86 9.25 -24.13
CA PHE A 17 -4.22 9.00 -23.67
C PHE A 17 -5.00 10.25 -23.25
N ILE A 18 -4.33 11.39 -23.03
CA ILE A 18 -4.95 12.63 -22.56
C ILE A 18 -4.92 13.73 -23.62
N LYS A 19 -3.76 14.01 -24.23
CA LYS A 19 -3.60 15.12 -25.21
C LYS A 19 -4.48 14.99 -26.47
N SER A 20 -4.91 13.77 -26.82
CA SER A 20 -5.74 13.48 -28.00
C SER A 20 -7.24 13.74 -27.80
N HIS A 21 -7.70 14.01 -26.58
CA HIS A 21 -9.12 14.18 -26.28
C HIS A 21 -9.42 15.65 -25.94
N SER A 22 -10.28 16.27 -26.76
CA SER A 22 -10.70 17.67 -26.62
C SER A 22 -11.42 17.92 -25.29
N SER A 23 -10.80 18.71 -24.40
CA SER A 23 -11.36 19.66 -23.41
C SER A 23 -12.75 19.41 -22.78
N GLY A 24 -13.20 18.17 -22.68
CA GLY A 24 -14.42 17.76 -22.00
C GLY A 24 -14.15 17.36 -20.56
N ARG A 25 -15.15 17.48 -19.69
CA ARG A 25 -15.09 17.03 -18.28
C ARG A 25 -15.12 15.50 -18.13
N THR A 26 -15.17 14.75 -19.22
CA THR A 26 -15.31 13.29 -19.24
C THR A 26 -13.95 12.62 -19.34
N VAL A 27 -13.72 11.61 -18.51
CA VAL A 27 -12.49 10.79 -18.57
C VAL A 27 -12.43 10.09 -19.94
N PRO A 28 -11.34 10.26 -20.71
CA PRO A 28 -11.13 9.58 -21.99
C PRO A 28 -11.40 8.07 -21.90
N ASP A 29 -12.12 7.50 -22.87
CA ASP A 29 -12.47 6.07 -22.86
C ASP A 29 -11.22 5.18 -22.79
N ALA A 30 -10.12 5.62 -23.39
CA ALA A 30 -8.85 4.91 -23.34
C ALA A 30 -8.26 4.85 -21.92
N LEU A 31 -8.41 5.91 -21.12
CA LEU A 31 -8.02 5.90 -19.70
C LEU A 31 -8.93 4.98 -18.87
N GLN A 32 -10.21 4.90 -19.19
CA GLN A 32 -11.11 3.94 -18.53
C GLN A 32 -10.71 2.50 -18.85
N GLY A 33 -10.31 2.21 -20.09
CA GLY A 33 -9.75 0.92 -20.49
C GLY A 33 -8.51 0.56 -19.69
N LEU A 34 -7.53 1.48 -19.61
CA LEU A 34 -6.31 1.29 -18.83
C LEU A 34 -6.59 1.06 -17.34
N ALA A 35 -7.55 1.79 -16.76
CA ALA A 35 -7.94 1.61 -15.37
C ALA A 35 -8.49 0.19 -15.11
N LYS A 36 -9.29 -0.35 -16.04
CA LYS A 36 -9.79 -1.74 -15.96
C LYS A 36 -8.66 -2.76 -16.08
N GLU A 37 -7.71 -2.54 -16.99
CA GLU A 37 -6.53 -3.42 -17.12
C GLU A 37 -5.66 -3.40 -15.86
N LEU A 38 -5.47 -2.23 -15.24
CA LEU A 38 -4.77 -2.12 -13.96
C LEU A 38 -5.50 -2.85 -12.84
N ASP A 39 -6.83 -2.74 -12.77
CA ASP A 39 -7.63 -3.47 -11.78
C ASP A 39 -7.52 -4.98 -11.97
N HIS A 40 -7.61 -5.45 -13.21
CA HIS A 40 -7.36 -6.85 -13.56
C HIS A 40 -5.96 -7.30 -13.13
N MET A 41 -4.93 -6.51 -13.43
CA MET A 41 -3.55 -6.81 -13.06
C MET A 41 -3.38 -6.91 -11.53
N ARG A 42 -3.98 -6.00 -10.76
CA ARG A 42 -3.94 -6.03 -9.29
C ARG A 42 -4.60 -7.29 -8.73
N THR A 43 -5.82 -7.59 -9.16
CA THR A 43 -6.66 -8.66 -8.59
C THR A 43 -6.29 -10.05 -9.10
N SER A 44 -5.97 -10.18 -10.38
CA SER A 44 -5.78 -11.46 -11.06
C SER A 44 -4.33 -11.89 -11.17
N ILE A 45 -3.38 -10.95 -11.12
CA ILE A 45 -1.94 -11.24 -11.25
C ILE A 45 -1.23 -10.97 -9.93
N LEU A 46 -1.17 -9.72 -9.47
CA LEU A 46 -0.37 -9.35 -8.29
C LEU A 46 -0.88 -10.05 -7.02
N HIS A 47 -2.18 -9.99 -6.75
CA HIS A 47 -2.73 -10.66 -5.58
C HIS A 47 -2.43 -12.17 -5.60
N LYS A 48 -2.62 -12.85 -6.74
CA LYS A 48 -2.33 -14.31 -6.84
C LYS A 48 -0.84 -14.61 -6.63
N LEU A 49 0.04 -13.76 -7.14
CA LEU A 49 1.49 -13.88 -6.93
C LEU A 49 1.85 -13.71 -5.46
N PHE A 50 1.39 -12.64 -4.81
CA PHE A 50 1.67 -12.42 -3.39
C PHE A 50 1.09 -13.54 -2.52
N HIS A 51 -0.14 -13.96 -2.82
CA HIS A 51 -0.77 -15.09 -2.14
C HIS A 51 0.04 -16.37 -2.29
N SER A 52 0.50 -16.72 -3.50
CA SER A 52 1.27 -17.96 -3.73
C SER A 52 2.59 -17.99 -2.96
N ILE A 53 3.26 -16.85 -2.83
CA ILE A 53 4.51 -16.75 -2.05
C ILE A 53 4.23 -16.74 -0.55
N LEU A 54 3.11 -16.15 -0.10
CA LEU A 54 2.72 -16.13 1.32
C LEU A 54 2.26 -17.49 1.84
N VAL A 55 1.62 -18.32 1.01
CA VAL A 55 1.25 -19.69 1.43
C VAL A 55 2.46 -20.62 1.51
N ASN A 56 3.55 -20.31 0.80
CA ASN A 56 4.82 -21.01 0.93
C ASN A 56 5.55 -20.61 2.24
N ALA A 57 5.66 -21.55 3.18
CA ALA A 57 6.19 -21.27 4.52
C ALA A 57 7.63 -20.73 4.53
N PRO A 58 8.58 -21.28 3.75
CA PRO A 58 9.95 -20.72 3.67
C PRO A 58 10.04 -19.27 3.20
N SER A 59 9.18 -18.84 2.27
CA SER A 59 9.21 -17.47 1.73
C SER A 59 8.32 -16.47 2.46
N ARG A 60 7.38 -16.95 3.30
CA ARG A 60 6.38 -16.11 3.96
C ARG A 60 7.00 -14.95 4.73
N GLU A 61 7.96 -15.25 5.60
CA GLU A 61 8.58 -14.24 6.47
C GLU A 61 9.34 -13.18 5.67
N LEU A 62 10.04 -13.61 4.61
CA LEU A 62 10.77 -12.70 3.71
C LEU A 62 9.84 -11.75 2.98
N VAL A 63 8.68 -12.23 2.52
CA VAL A 63 7.69 -11.38 1.85
C VAL A 63 7.03 -10.43 2.82
N LEU A 64 6.66 -10.88 4.02
CA LEU A 64 6.10 -10.01 5.04
C LEU A 64 7.09 -8.91 5.45
N SER A 65 8.36 -9.26 5.65
CA SER A 65 9.46 -8.33 5.90
C SER A 65 9.67 -7.34 4.74
N TYR A 66 9.60 -7.81 3.49
CA TYR A 66 9.67 -6.95 2.31
C TYR A 66 8.52 -5.93 2.27
N VAL A 67 7.28 -6.38 2.51
CA VAL A 67 6.10 -5.52 2.56
C VAL A 67 6.23 -4.48 3.68
N ALA A 68 6.66 -4.90 4.87
CA ALA A 68 6.87 -4.00 5.99
C ALA A 68 7.92 -2.93 5.67
N LYS A 69 9.07 -3.33 5.11
CA LYS A 69 10.12 -2.40 4.68
C LYS A 69 9.64 -1.45 3.58
N LEU A 70 8.83 -1.93 2.65
CA LEU A 70 8.25 -1.10 1.59
C LEU A 70 7.33 -0.02 2.17
N ILE A 71 6.51 -0.36 3.17
CA ILE A 71 5.62 0.58 3.86
C ILE A 71 6.44 1.60 4.67
N THR A 72 7.35 1.15 5.52
CA THR A 72 8.13 2.03 6.42
C THR A 72 9.06 2.96 5.66
N SER A 73 9.66 2.50 4.55
CA SER A 73 10.48 3.37 3.69
C SER A 73 9.67 4.50 3.02
N ASN A 74 8.34 4.40 3.02
CA ASN A 74 7.43 5.35 2.41
C ASN A 74 6.60 6.15 3.43
N GLU A 75 6.95 6.12 4.72
CA GLU A 75 6.26 6.87 5.79
C GLU A 75 6.18 8.38 5.49
N LYS A 76 7.21 8.93 4.82
CA LYS A 76 7.29 10.35 4.46
C LYS A 76 6.26 10.80 3.43
N ARG A 77 5.55 9.88 2.75
CA ARG A 77 4.42 10.22 1.87
C ARG A 77 3.29 10.95 2.60
N ALA A 78 3.18 10.80 3.92
CA ALA A 78 2.17 11.47 4.73
C ALA A 78 2.53 12.90 5.15
N GLN A 79 3.70 13.42 4.77
CA GLN A 79 4.15 14.77 5.13
C GLN A 79 3.50 15.85 4.27
N ILE A 80 3.41 17.08 4.79
CA ILE A 80 2.89 18.24 4.03
C ILE A 80 3.77 18.55 2.82
N HIS A 81 5.09 18.41 2.99
CA HIS A 81 6.08 18.62 1.93
C HIS A 81 6.85 17.33 1.70
N VAL A 82 6.40 16.56 0.69
CA VAL A 82 7.01 15.30 0.32
C VAL A 82 8.10 15.54 -0.73
N GLU A 83 9.29 15.01 -0.50
CA GLU A 83 10.31 14.91 -1.56
C GLU A 83 10.03 13.68 -2.43
N GLU A 84 9.34 13.87 -3.56
CA GLU A 84 8.86 12.79 -4.46
C GLU A 84 9.97 11.82 -4.90
N LYS A 85 11.21 12.30 -5.09
CA LYS A 85 12.38 11.47 -5.44
C LYS A 85 12.77 10.43 -4.38
N ASN A 86 12.34 10.62 -3.13
CA ASN A 86 12.71 9.78 -2.00
C ASN A 86 11.60 8.78 -1.61
N VAL A 87 10.46 8.84 -2.28
CA VAL A 87 9.29 7.99 -1.99
C VAL A 87 8.79 7.34 -3.27
N ALA A 88 8.01 6.28 -3.13
CA ALA A 88 7.30 5.66 -4.23
C ALA A 88 6.14 6.56 -4.68
N GLY A 89 5.94 6.63 -6.00
CA GLY A 89 4.78 7.26 -6.60
C GLY A 89 3.47 6.54 -6.28
N ASP A 90 2.36 7.14 -6.70
CA ASP A 90 1.03 6.69 -6.36
C ASP A 90 0.66 5.35 -7.00
N GLY A 91 1.08 5.08 -8.24
CA GLY A 91 0.81 3.82 -8.92
C GLY A 91 1.30 2.60 -8.12
N PRO A 92 2.60 2.51 -7.80
CA PRO A 92 3.13 1.44 -6.96
C PRO A 92 2.43 1.28 -5.61
N MET A 93 2.12 2.39 -4.93
CA MET A 93 1.50 2.36 -3.60
C MET A 93 0.03 1.92 -3.64
N ILE A 94 -0.73 2.31 -4.67
CA ILE A 94 -2.10 1.84 -4.88
C ILE A 94 -2.10 0.36 -5.28
N ASN A 95 -1.12 -0.09 -6.07
CA ASN A 95 -0.97 -1.52 -6.38
C ASN A 95 -0.72 -2.33 -5.10
N LEU A 96 0.15 -1.84 -4.20
CA LEU A 96 0.40 -2.48 -2.90
C LEU A 96 -0.87 -2.51 -2.05
N LEU A 97 -1.56 -1.37 -1.91
CA LEU A 97 -2.81 -1.26 -1.16
C LEU A 97 -3.85 -2.27 -1.65
N SER A 98 -4.03 -2.36 -2.97
CA SER A 98 -5.00 -3.28 -3.57
C SER A 98 -4.65 -4.75 -3.26
N VAL A 99 -3.38 -5.14 -3.34
CA VAL A 99 -2.94 -6.49 -2.97
C VAL A 99 -3.25 -6.78 -1.50
N LEU A 100 -2.90 -5.86 -0.58
CA LEU A 100 -3.16 -6.03 0.85
C LEU A 100 -4.66 -6.13 1.13
N GLN A 101 -5.48 -5.31 0.49
CA GLN A 101 -6.94 -5.38 0.61
C GLN A 101 -7.48 -6.74 0.16
N GLN A 102 -7.02 -7.26 -0.99
CA GLN A 102 -7.45 -8.57 -1.49
C GLN A 102 -7.05 -9.71 -0.56
N LEU A 103 -5.84 -9.67 0.03
CA LEU A 103 -5.40 -10.63 1.03
C LEU A 103 -6.28 -10.60 2.29
N CYS A 104 -6.68 -9.39 2.73
CA CYS A 104 -7.53 -9.20 3.90
C CYS A 104 -8.96 -9.76 3.75
N ILE A 105 -9.48 -9.97 2.53
CA ILE A 105 -10.84 -10.50 2.29
C ILE A 105 -11.04 -11.87 2.98
N LYS A 106 -9.99 -12.69 3.06
CA LYS A 106 -10.06 -14.02 3.67
C LYS A 106 -9.68 -14.04 5.15
N VAL A 107 -9.25 -12.92 5.70
CA VAL A 107 -8.87 -12.82 7.11
C VAL A 107 -10.14 -12.82 7.96
N LYS A 108 -10.17 -13.74 8.93
CA LYS A 108 -11.25 -13.84 9.90
C LYS A 108 -10.90 -12.97 11.10
N LEU A 109 -11.84 -12.13 11.54
CA LEU A 109 -11.58 -11.15 12.60
C LEU A 109 -11.16 -11.82 13.92
N GLU A 110 -11.73 -13.00 14.24
CA GLU A 110 -11.37 -13.79 15.41
C GLU A 110 -9.95 -14.37 15.38
N LYS A 111 -9.26 -14.28 14.24
CA LYS A 111 -7.85 -14.67 14.08
C LYS A 111 -6.89 -13.47 14.12
N VAL A 112 -7.41 -12.25 14.16
CA VAL A 112 -6.60 -11.04 14.28
C VAL A 112 -6.30 -10.80 15.75
N ASP A 113 -5.02 -10.72 16.10
CA ASP A 113 -4.60 -10.30 17.42
C ASP A 113 -4.77 -8.77 17.56
N PRO A 114 -5.69 -8.29 18.42
CA PRO A 114 -5.93 -6.86 18.60
C PRO A 114 -4.74 -6.13 19.24
N TYR A 115 -3.80 -6.86 19.85
CA TYR A 115 -2.60 -6.32 20.47
C TYR A 115 -1.34 -6.50 19.63
N TYR A 116 -1.46 -7.01 18.39
CA TYR A 116 -0.32 -7.28 17.51
C TYR A 116 0.61 -6.07 17.32
N ALA A 117 0.06 -4.85 17.25
CA ALA A 117 0.84 -3.62 17.10
C ALA A 117 1.81 -3.35 18.27
N PHE A 118 1.60 -4.01 19.42
CA PHE A 118 2.42 -3.91 20.62
C PHE A 118 3.31 -5.14 20.83
N HIS A 119 3.16 -6.17 19.98
CA HIS A 119 3.95 -7.39 20.08
C HIS A 119 5.39 -7.12 19.64
N SER A 120 6.36 -7.78 20.29
CA SER A 120 7.80 -7.62 19.98
C SER A 120 8.18 -8.07 18.57
N GLN A 121 7.32 -8.89 17.94
CA GLN A 121 7.45 -9.34 16.56
C GLN A 121 6.59 -8.55 15.56
N SER A 122 6.00 -7.40 15.97
CA SER A 122 5.34 -6.50 15.02
C SER A 122 6.35 -6.08 13.95
N LEU A 123 5.98 -6.25 12.68
CA LEU A 123 6.85 -5.92 11.56
C LEU A 123 6.92 -4.41 11.28
N VAL A 124 5.98 -3.64 11.82
CA VAL A 124 5.92 -2.18 11.67
C VAL A 124 5.99 -1.57 13.06
N ASP A 125 6.89 -0.60 13.22
CA ASP A 125 7.04 0.16 14.46
C ASP A 125 6.10 1.37 14.44
N TYR A 126 5.15 1.37 15.38
CA TYR A 126 4.21 2.46 15.57
C TYR A 126 4.58 3.35 16.75
N SER A 127 5.71 3.13 17.42
CA SER A 127 6.09 3.81 18.68
C SER A 127 6.01 5.34 18.61
N LYS A 128 6.30 5.91 17.44
CA LYS A 128 6.33 7.36 17.20
C LYS A 128 5.02 7.95 16.69
N ASP A 129 4.05 7.11 16.34
CA ASP A 129 2.78 7.57 15.76
C ASP A 129 1.87 8.19 16.82
N SER A 130 1.18 9.27 16.46
CA SER A 130 0.12 9.85 17.29
C SER A 130 -0.97 8.81 17.59
N ARG A 131 -1.45 8.78 18.83
CA ARG A 131 -2.55 7.89 19.26
C ARG A 131 -3.88 8.64 19.25
N LEU A 132 -4.99 7.89 19.21
CA LEU A 132 -6.34 8.48 19.18
C LEU A 132 -6.70 9.22 20.49
N THR A 133 -6.36 8.64 21.65
CA THR A 133 -6.80 9.13 22.96
C THR A 133 -5.69 9.10 24.02
N PHE A 134 -4.43 8.95 23.61
CA PHE A 134 -3.30 8.80 24.53
C PHE A 134 -2.18 9.77 24.16
N THR A 135 -1.55 10.35 25.17
CA THR A 135 -0.22 10.93 25.03
C THR A 135 0.84 9.83 24.90
N ALA A 136 2.05 10.19 24.47
CA ALA A 136 3.16 9.24 24.38
C ALA A 136 3.47 8.59 25.74
N GLN A 137 3.46 9.38 26.83
CA GLN A 137 3.72 8.90 28.18
C GLN A 137 2.65 7.93 28.68
N GLU A 138 1.37 8.28 28.52
CA GLU A 138 0.28 7.39 28.93
C GLU A 138 0.27 6.08 28.11
N ALA A 139 0.66 6.15 26.83
CA ALA A 139 0.81 4.95 26.00
C ALA A 139 1.93 4.04 26.50
N GLU A 140 3.10 4.58 26.85
CA GLU A 140 4.21 3.81 27.44
C GLU A 140 3.83 3.17 28.78
N GLU A 141 3.11 3.90 29.64
CA GLU A 141 2.63 3.37 30.92
C GLU A 141 1.58 2.27 30.74
N TRP A 142 0.71 2.40 29.74
CA TRP A 142 -0.27 1.38 29.41
C TRP A 142 0.39 0.12 28.85
N GLN A 143 1.39 0.25 27.98
CA GLN A 143 2.14 -0.89 27.44
C GLN A 143 2.87 -1.69 28.51
N LYS A 144 3.35 -1.05 29.58
CA LYS A 144 3.96 -1.76 30.74
C LYS A 144 2.97 -2.63 31.51
N LYS A 145 1.66 -2.44 31.31
CA LYS A 145 0.59 -3.17 32.00
C LYS A 145 -0.02 -4.29 31.13
N LEU A 146 0.37 -4.38 29.86
CA LEU A 146 0.04 -5.50 28.96
C LEU A 146 0.87 -6.74 29.29
#